data_AF-A0A967C792-F1
#
_entry.id   AF-A0A967C792-F1
#
_cell.length_a   1.000
_cell.length_b   1.000
_cell.length_c   1.000
_cell.angle_alpha   90.00
_cell.angle_beta   90.00
_cell.angle_gamma   90.00
#
_symmetry.space_group_name_H-M   'P 1'
#
loop_
_entity.id
_entity.type
_entity.pdbx_description
1 polymer ?
#
loop_
_entity_poly.entity_id
_entity_poly.type
_entity_poly.pdbx_seq_one_letter_code
_entity_poly.pdbx_strand_id
1 'polypeptide(L)'
;MRRSIPWGWIALAGVVLLAPGLAGRFLVDVLEGVTLLLVLGPLLLTGLGVLAWQLLKPRFVTCEVCGTPSVGAATCPGCGAVLGPQATRSAAPAQEPLASNAVVDVTVTEVSDSDPAKDA
;
A
#
# COMPACT_ATOMS: atom_id res chain seq x y z
N MET A 1 -76.79 -35.35 -6.59
CA MET A 1 -75.82 -34.61 -5.74
C MET A 1 -74.46 -34.64 -6.44
N ARG A 2 -74.04 -33.52 -7.04
CA ARG A 2 -72.82 -33.42 -7.85
C ARG A 2 -71.69 -33.00 -6.90
N ARG A 3 -70.87 -33.95 -6.44
CA ARG A 3 -69.68 -33.63 -5.61
C ARG A 3 -68.70 -32.89 -6.51
N SER A 4 -68.63 -31.57 -6.37
CA SER A 4 -67.57 -30.76 -6.95
C SER A 4 -66.27 -31.25 -6.34
N ILE A 5 -65.47 -31.95 -7.15
CA ILE A 5 -64.13 -32.37 -6.76
C ILE A 5 -63.38 -31.13 -6.27
N PRO A 6 -62.81 -31.13 -5.05
CA PRO A 6 -62.23 -29.95 -4.43
C PRO A 6 -60.85 -29.69 -5.03
N TRP A 7 -60.80 -29.38 -6.32
CA TRP A 7 -59.57 -29.16 -7.10
C TRP A 7 -58.68 -28.07 -6.48
N GLY A 8 -59.30 -27.06 -5.86
CA GLY A 8 -58.59 -26.03 -5.09
C GLY A 8 -57.83 -26.60 -3.88
N TRP A 9 -58.38 -27.58 -3.16
CA TRP A 9 -57.68 -28.22 -2.04
C TRP A 9 -56.54 -29.11 -2.49
N ILE A 10 -56.69 -29.77 -3.64
CA ILE A 10 -55.63 -30.61 -4.24
C ILE A 10 -54.49 -29.73 -4.75
N ALA A 11 -54.79 -28.60 -5.38
CA ALA A 11 -53.78 -27.63 -5.81
C ALA A 11 -53.06 -27.00 -4.61
N LEU A 12 -53.79 -26.64 -3.54
CA LEU A 12 -53.22 -26.12 -2.31
C LEU A 12 -52.29 -27.15 -1.64
N ALA A 13 -52.74 -28.40 -1.52
CA ALA A 13 -51.94 -29.50 -0.99
C ALA A 13 -50.71 -29.75 -1.88
N GLY A 14 -50.85 -29.71 -3.21
CA GLY A 14 -49.75 -29.81 -4.16
C GLY A 14 -48.73 -28.69 -3.98
N VAL A 15 -49.16 -27.44 -3.80
CA VAL A 15 -48.26 -26.30 -3.52
C VAL A 15 -47.58 -26.45 -2.17
N VAL A 16 -48.30 -26.86 -1.12
CA VAL A 16 -47.74 -27.10 0.23
C VAL A 16 -46.81 -28.31 0.26
N LEU A 17 -46.99 -29.31 -0.61
CA LEU A 17 -46.08 -30.46 -0.75
C LEU A 17 -44.89 -30.18 -1.69
N LEU A 18 -45.04 -29.29 -2.68
CA LEU A 18 -43.96 -28.86 -3.58
C LEU A 18 -43.11 -27.73 -2.99
N ALA A 19 -43.68 -26.92 -2.09
CA ALA A 19 -42.97 -25.84 -1.39
C ALA A 19 -41.76 -26.33 -0.56
N PRO A 20 -41.81 -27.47 0.16
CA PRO A 20 -40.64 -28.04 0.82
C PRO A 20 -39.53 -28.45 -0.15
N GLY A 21 -39.91 -28.86 -1.37
CA GLY A 21 -38.95 -29.34 -2.36
C GLY A 21 -38.14 -28.21 -2.99
N LEU A 22 -38.82 -27.21 -3.55
CA LEU A 22 -38.15 -26.10 -4.25
C LEU A 22 -37.67 -25.01 -3.27
N ALA A 23 -38.58 -24.46 -2.45
CA ALA A 23 -38.24 -23.36 -1.55
C ALA A 23 -37.34 -23.82 -0.40
N GLY A 24 -37.49 -25.06 0.05
CA GLY A 24 -36.58 -25.67 1.04
C GLY A 24 -35.16 -25.76 0.50
N ARG A 25 -34.98 -26.25 -0.75
CA ARG A 25 -33.65 -26.32 -1.38
C ARG A 25 -33.01 -24.94 -1.57
N PHE A 26 -33.78 -23.93 -1.96
CA PHE A 26 -33.27 -22.55 -2.03
C PHE A 26 -32.81 -22.01 -0.68
N LEU A 27 -33.56 -22.27 0.39
CA LEU A 27 -33.15 -21.86 1.74
C LEU A 27 -31.86 -22.55 2.17
N VAL A 28 -31.70 -23.84 1.88
CA VAL A 28 -30.47 -24.58 2.18
C VAL A 28 -29.30 -24.05 1.37
N ASP A 29 -29.47 -23.80 0.06
CA ASP A 29 -28.41 -23.26 -0.80
C ASP A 29 -27.96 -21.86 -0.33
N VAL A 30 -28.90 -21.00 0.09
CA VAL A 30 -28.57 -19.68 0.65
C VAL A 30 -27.86 -19.81 2.00
N LEU A 31 -28.33 -20.70 2.87
CA LEU A 31 -27.72 -20.90 4.19
C LEU A 31 -26.33 -21.50 4.08
N GLU A 32 -26.13 -22.44 3.14
CA GLU A 32 -24.84 -23.00 2.79
C GLU A 32 -23.91 -21.91 2.23
N GLY A 33 -24.39 -21.09 1.29
CA GLY A 33 -23.62 -19.98 0.73
C GLY A 33 -23.21 -18.95 1.78
N VAL A 34 -24.10 -18.59 2.70
CA VAL A 34 -23.80 -17.67 3.82
C VAL A 34 -22.80 -18.29 4.79
N THR A 35 -22.96 -19.57 5.12
CA THR A 35 -22.01 -20.28 5.99
C THR A 35 -20.64 -20.36 5.32
N LEU A 36 -20.60 -20.64 4.02
CA LEU A 36 -19.38 -20.66 3.24
C LEU A 36 -18.72 -19.27 3.22
N LEU A 37 -19.49 -18.19 3.03
CA LEU A 37 -18.98 -16.83 3.06
C LEU A 37 -18.44 -16.44 4.46
N LEU A 38 -19.11 -16.87 5.53
CA LEU A 38 -18.68 -16.63 6.91
C LEU A 38 -17.40 -17.35 7.27
N VAL A 39 -17.14 -18.53 6.70
CA VAL A 39 -15.93 -19.32 6.98
C VAL A 39 -14.82 -18.99 5.98
N LEU A 40 -15.12 -19.08 4.69
CA LEU A 40 -14.17 -18.87 3.61
C LEU A 40 -13.81 -17.40 3.43
N GLY A 41 -14.76 -16.48 3.67
CA GLY A 41 -14.52 -15.04 3.60
C GLY A 41 -13.36 -14.57 4.48
N PRO A 42 -13.39 -14.79 5.81
CA PRO A 42 -12.27 -14.40 6.67
C PRO A 42 -10.99 -15.19 6.34
N LEU A 43 -11.10 -16.45 5.92
CA LEU A 43 -9.93 -17.25 5.52
C LEU A 43 -9.23 -16.67 4.28
N LEU A 44 -10.00 -16.23 3.29
CA LEU A 44 -9.48 -15.54 2.12
C LEU A 44 -8.95 -14.15 2.47
N LEU A 45 -9.67 -13.36 3.28
CA LEU A 45 -9.22 -12.03 3.70
C LEU A 45 -7.90 -12.08 4.48
N THR A 46 -7.75 -13.06 5.37
CA THR A 46 -6.49 -13.26 6.10
C THR A 46 -5.38 -13.71 5.17
N GLY A 47 -5.64 -14.68 4.28
CA GLY A 47 -4.66 -15.13 3.29
C GLY A 47 -4.18 -14.00 2.36
N LEU A 48 -5.12 -13.28 1.75
CA LEU A 48 -4.86 -12.14 0.87
C LEU A 48 -4.20 -10.98 1.62
N GLY A 49 -4.63 -10.70 2.85
CA GLY A 49 -4.04 -9.66 3.70
C GLY A 49 -2.58 -9.93 4.04
N VAL A 50 -2.24 -11.18 4.38
CA VAL A 50 -0.85 -11.59 4.64
C VAL A 50 -0.02 -11.48 3.37
N LEU A 51 -0.54 -11.93 2.22
CA LEU A 51 0.15 -11.80 0.93
C LEU A 51 0.40 -10.32 0.58
N ALA A 52 -0.62 -9.48 0.72
CA ALA A 52 -0.51 -8.05 0.49
C ALA A 52 0.51 -7.40 1.42
N TRP A 53 0.55 -7.79 2.70
CA TRP A 53 1.51 -7.29 3.67
C TRP A 53 2.94 -7.68 3.32
N GLN A 54 3.19 -8.94 2.91
CA GLN A 54 4.51 -9.40 2.49
C GLN A 54 5.04 -8.59 1.29
N LEU A 55 4.15 -8.19 0.36
CA LEU A 55 4.50 -7.35 -0.78
C LEU A 55 4.74 -5.88 -0.39
N LEU A 56 4.09 -5.39 0.66
CA LEU A 56 4.23 -4.01 1.14
C LEU A 56 5.42 -3.83 2.09
N LYS A 57 5.75 -4.85 2.89
CA LYS A 57 6.86 -4.86 3.86
C LYS A 57 8.20 -4.39 3.28
N PRO A 58 8.68 -4.82 2.09
CA PRO A 58 9.94 -4.34 1.53
C PRO A 58 9.91 -2.88 1.05
N ARG A 59 8.72 -2.24 0.96
CA ARG A 59 8.62 -0.83 0.56
C ARG A 59 8.83 0.16 1.71
N PHE A 60 8.78 -0.30 2.96
CA PHE A 60 9.08 0.55 4.12
C PHE A 60 10.59 0.55 4.36
N VAL A 61 11.26 1.61 3.92
CA VAL A 61 12.70 1.80 4.12
C VAL A 61 12.91 2.90 5.16
N THR A 62 13.62 2.60 6.24
CA THR A 62 14.05 3.60 7.23
C THR A 62 15.44 4.10 6.87
N CYS A 63 15.64 5.41 6.86
CA CYS A 63 16.97 5.98 6.62
C CYS A 63 17.92 5.65 7.78
N GLU A 64 19.10 5.10 7.49
CA GLU A 64 20.12 4.78 8.50
C GLU A 64 20.87 6.02 9.04
N VAL A 65 20.86 7.13 8.30
CA VAL A 65 21.55 8.37 8.67
C VAL A 65 20.75 9.18 9.69
N CYS A 66 19.44 9.32 9.49
CA CYS A 66 18.59 10.20 10.31
C CYS A 66 17.34 9.52 10.90
N GLY A 67 17.11 8.23 10.61
CA GLY A 67 15.99 7.46 11.18
C GLY A 67 14.62 7.75 10.58
N THR A 68 14.50 8.64 9.58
CA THR A 68 13.19 8.97 9.00
C THR A 68 12.63 7.80 8.17
N PRO A 69 11.38 7.38 8.39
CA PRO A 69 10.73 6.39 7.54
C PRO A 69 10.40 7.01 6.18
N SER A 70 10.69 6.28 5.10
CA SER A 70 10.40 6.68 3.73
C SER A 70 9.75 5.54 2.96
N VAL A 71 8.82 5.88 2.06
CA VAL A 71 8.12 4.92 1.21
C VAL A 71 8.31 5.35 -0.24
N GLY A 72 9.11 4.59 -0.99
CA GLY A 72 9.27 4.77 -2.44
C GLY A 72 10.08 6.00 -2.89
N ALA A 73 10.78 6.71 -2.00
CA ALA A 73 11.68 7.80 -2.39
C ALA A 73 13.13 7.31 -2.58
N ALA A 74 13.80 7.76 -3.63
CA ALA A 74 15.21 7.47 -3.90
C ALA A 74 16.17 8.27 -3.00
N THR A 75 15.69 9.36 -2.40
CA THR A 75 16.44 10.23 -1.48
C THR A 75 15.62 10.48 -0.21
N CYS A 76 16.32 10.64 0.90
CA CYS A 76 15.74 10.83 2.21
C CYS A 76 15.17 12.26 2.34
N PRO A 77 13.89 12.44 2.68
CA PRO A 77 13.30 13.77 2.82
C PRO A 77 13.81 14.51 4.06
N GLY A 78 14.40 13.82 5.05
CA GLY A 78 14.92 14.44 6.27
C GLY A 78 16.36 14.97 6.14
N CYS A 79 17.24 14.22 5.47
CA CYS A 79 18.68 14.54 5.39
C CYS A 79 19.27 14.53 3.97
N GLY A 80 18.48 14.22 2.94
CA GLY A 80 18.95 14.15 1.54
C GLY A 80 19.73 12.89 1.16
N ALA A 81 20.05 12.00 2.11
CA ALA A 81 20.80 10.76 1.84
C ALA A 81 20.10 9.84 0.82
N VAL A 82 20.86 9.17 -0.05
CA VAL A 82 20.30 8.22 -1.04
C VAL A 82 19.78 6.98 -0.33
N LEU A 83 18.53 6.58 -0.63
CA LEU A 83 17.85 5.42 -0.04
C LEU A 83 17.76 4.31 -1.08
N GLY A 84 18.40 3.16 -0.83
CA GLY A 84 18.33 1.98 -1.72
C GLY A 84 19.62 1.16 -1.78
N PRO A 85 19.68 0.09 -2.59
CA PRO A 85 20.85 -0.80 -2.68
C PRO A 85 22.13 -0.12 -3.22
N GLN A 86 22.02 1.10 -3.74
CA GLN A 86 23.17 1.96 -4.07
C GLN A 86 23.79 2.62 -2.83
N ALA A 87 23.05 2.85 -1.75
CA ALA A 87 23.60 3.30 -0.47
C ALA A 87 24.60 2.29 0.08
N THR A 88 24.28 0.99 0.00
CA THR A 88 25.19 -0.09 0.43
C THR A 88 26.42 -0.24 -0.46
N ARG A 89 26.34 0.13 -1.75
CA ARG A 89 27.51 0.14 -2.67
C ARG A 89 28.35 1.42 -2.56
N SER A 90 27.73 2.54 -2.19
CA SER A 90 28.42 3.80 -1.91
C SER A 90 28.91 3.91 -0.46
N ALA A 91 28.71 2.89 0.37
CA ALA A 91 29.34 2.74 1.69
C ALA A 91 30.82 2.33 1.61
N ALA A 92 31.53 2.68 0.52
CA ALA A 92 32.93 3.05 0.70
C ALA A 92 32.91 4.34 1.53
N PRO A 93 33.65 4.47 2.63
CA PRO A 93 33.61 5.69 3.41
C PRO A 93 34.18 6.80 2.53
N ALA A 94 33.31 7.55 1.86
CA ALA A 94 33.64 8.87 1.40
C ALA A 94 33.94 9.62 2.69
N GLN A 95 35.22 9.85 2.93
CA GLN A 95 35.70 10.70 4.01
C GLN A 95 35.17 12.10 3.69
N GLU A 96 33.92 12.38 4.05
CA GLU A 96 33.38 13.73 4.08
C GLU A 96 34.21 14.47 5.15
N PRO A 97 35.05 15.43 4.77
CA PRO A 97 35.76 16.22 5.75
C PRO A 97 34.73 16.93 6.62
N LEU A 98 34.92 16.92 7.94
CA LEU A 98 34.10 17.70 8.86
C LEU A 98 34.08 19.15 8.38
N ALA A 99 32.90 19.76 8.25
CA ALA A 99 32.80 21.17 7.86
C ALA A 99 33.63 22.09 8.77
N SER A 100 33.88 21.68 10.01
CA SER A 100 34.72 22.40 10.98
C SER A 100 36.21 22.48 10.60
N ASN A 101 36.71 21.63 9.70
CA ASN A 101 38.12 21.65 9.25
C ASN A 101 38.30 22.19 7.83
N ALA A 102 37.24 22.72 7.21
CA ALA A 102 37.32 23.36 5.91
C ALA A 102 37.74 24.83 6.06
N VAL A 103 39.01 25.13 5.75
CA VAL A 103 39.52 26.51 5.69
C VAL A 103 39.43 26.98 4.24
N VAL A 104 38.68 28.06 4.01
CA VAL A 104 38.58 28.69 2.68
C VAL A 104 39.56 29.86 2.64
N ASP A 105 40.52 29.79 1.73
CA ASP A 105 41.50 30.86 1.53
C ASP A 105 40.90 31.93 0.61
N VAL A 106 40.71 33.14 1.13
CA VAL A 106 40.11 34.26 0.39
C VAL A 106 41.22 35.21 -0.02
N THR A 107 41.62 35.14 -1.27
CA THR A 107 42.59 36.08 -1.84
C THR A 107 41.85 37.32 -2.34
N VAL A 108 42.09 38.47 -1.70
CA VAL A 108 41.59 39.77 -2.17
C VAL A 108 42.59 40.30 -3.20
N THR A 109 42.17 40.40 -4.46
CA THR A 109 42.90 41.14 -5.48
C THR A 109 42.35 42.56 -5.56
N GLU A 110 43.18 43.54 -5.25
CA GLU A 110 42.80 44.94 -5.46
C GLU A 110 42.73 45.23 -6.95
N VAL A 111 41.57 45.70 -7.40
CA VAL A 111 41.37 46.19 -8.77
C VAL A 111 41.90 47.62 -8.79
N SER A 112 43.09 47.83 -9.37
CA SER A 112 43.57 49.18 -9.67
C SER A 112 42.70 49.78 -10.75
N ASP A 113 41.86 50.74 -10.35
CA ASP A 113 41.14 51.63 -11.24
C ASP A 113 42.18 52.54 -11.91
N SER A 114 42.69 52.10 -13.07
CA SER A 114 43.51 52.94 -13.94
C SER A 114 42.60 53.91 -14.66
N ASP A 115 42.32 55.04 -14.01
CA ASP A 115 41.62 56.21 -14.54
C ASP A 115 42.53 56.92 -15.58
N PRO A 116 42.25 56.83 -16.89
CA PRO A 116 43.11 57.39 -17.93
C PRO A 116 42.66 58.82 -18.33
N ALA A 117 42.34 59.67 -17.35
CA ALA A 117 41.76 61.00 -17.65
C ALA A 117 42.44 62.19 -16.95
N LYS A 118 43.65 62.06 -16.38
CA LYS A 118 44.24 63.19 -15.63
C LYS A 118 45.44 63.92 -16.26
N ASP A 119 46.11 63.40 -17.28
CA ASP A 119 47.28 64.09 -17.85
C ASP A 119 47.33 64.06 -19.39
N ALA A 120 46.52 64.90 -20.06
CA ALA A 120 46.83 65.53 -21.35
C ALA A 120 45.76 66.57 -21.75
#